data_AF-A0A955END1-F1
#
_entry.id   AF-A0A955END1-F1
#
_cell.length_a   1.000
_cell.length_b   1.000
_cell.length_c   1.000
_cell.angle_alpha   90.00
_cell.angle_beta   90.00
_cell.angle_gamma   90.00
#
_symmetry.space_group_name_H-M   'P 1'
#
loop_
_entity.id
_entity.type
_entity.pdbx_description
1 polymer ?
#
loop_
_entity_poly.entity_id
_entity_poly.type
_entity_poly.pdbx_seq_one_letter_code
_entity_poly.pdbx_strand_id
1 'polypeptide(L)'
;MRIGLVTCAKLPEPDPDAPLLHDALVARGHQPVLLAWDGDAGEIEPFDRVLLRSPWNYYRAPRRFLEWLERVDRETHLLNPLDVVRWNVHKRYLLELEARGVSIVPSCIVERGATSDVRDVVDKRGWEDVVVKPCISAASWRTRRFPRGH
;
A
#
# COMPACT_ATOMS: atom_id res chain seq x y z
N MET A 1 -6.14 -26.11 -1.46
CA MET A 1 -6.42 -24.96 -0.57
C MET A 1 -7.19 -23.92 -1.36
N ARG A 2 -8.20 -23.30 -0.75
CA ARG A 2 -8.87 -22.09 -1.24
C ARG A 2 -8.04 -20.87 -0.79
N ILE A 3 -7.56 -20.08 -1.74
CA ILE A 3 -6.65 -18.96 -1.47
C ILE A 3 -7.32 -17.66 -1.89
N GLY A 4 -7.55 -16.75 -0.95
CA GLY A 4 -8.07 -15.41 -1.24
C GLY A 4 -6.94 -14.51 -1.75
N LEU A 5 -7.03 -14.05 -3.00
CA LEU A 5 -6.12 -13.09 -3.61
C LEU A 5 -6.74 -11.69 -3.48
N VAL A 6 -6.23 -10.91 -2.54
CA VAL A 6 -6.82 -9.60 -2.23
C VAL A 6 -6.59 -8.63 -3.37
N THR A 7 -7.70 -8.08 -3.87
CA THR A 7 -7.78 -7.11 -4.96
C THR A 7 -8.81 -6.02 -4.62
N CYS A 8 -9.16 -5.17 -5.59
CA CYS A 8 -10.22 -4.17 -5.49
C CYS A 8 -11.45 -4.63 -6.28
N ALA A 9 -12.66 -4.23 -5.87
CA ALA A 9 -13.90 -4.43 -6.64
C ALA A 9 -13.80 -3.76 -8.02
N LYS A 10 -13.14 -2.60 -8.08
CA LYS A 10 -12.74 -1.95 -9.32
C LYS A 10 -11.25 -1.62 -9.26
N LEU A 11 -10.46 -2.31 -10.09
CA LEU A 11 -9.04 -2.05 -10.21
C LEU A 11 -8.79 -0.65 -10.83
N PRO A 12 -7.85 0.15 -10.28
CA PRO A 12 -7.44 1.42 -10.88
C PRO A 12 -6.77 1.26 -12.25
N GLU A 13 -6.03 0.16 -12.44
CA GLU A 13 -5.32 -0.22 -13.65
C GLU A 13 -5.23 -1.76 -13.73
N PRO A 14 -5.02 -2.36 -14.92
CA PRO A 14 -4.90 -3.81 -15.04
C PRO A 14 -3.74 -4.38 -14.19
N ASP A 15 -3.98 -5.53 -13.55
CA ASP A 15 -2.92 -6.32 -12.90
C ASP A 15 -2.43 -7.43 -13.85
N PRO A 16 -1.29 -7.25 -14.54
CA PRO A 16 -0.76 -8.26 -15.46
C PRO A 16 -0.26 -9.52 -14.75
N ASP A 17 0.02 -9.45 -13.45
CA ASP A 17 0.49 -10.60 -12.67
C ASP A 17 -0.66 -11.50 -12.21
N ALA A 18 -1.88 -10.95 -12.09
CA ALA A 18 -3.06 -11.69 -11.63
C ALA A 18 -3.31 -13.01 -12.40
N PRO A 19 -3.37 -13.03 -13.76
CA PRO A 19 -3.57 -14.27 -14.50
C PRO A 19 -2.39 -15.25 -14.31
N LEU A 20 -1.15 -14.77 -14.32
CA LEU A 20 0.04 -15.62 -14.15
C LEU A 20 0.07 -16.31 -12.79
N LEU A 21 -0.24 -15.57 -11.73
CA LEU A 21 -0.33 -16.11 -10.38
C LEU A 21 -1.50 -17.09 -10.23
N HIS A 22 -2.66 -16.73 -10.78
CA HIS A 22 -3.84 -17.59 -10.78
C HIS A 22 -3.51 -18.96 -11.41
N ASP A 23 -2.95 -18.96 -12.62
CA ASP A 23 -2.62 -20.19 -13.35
C ASP A 23 -1.55 -21.01 -12.62
N ALA A 24 -0.54 -20.35 -12.06
CA ALA A 24 0.50 -21.01 -11.28
C ALA A 24 -0.01 -21.67 -9.99
N LEU A 25 -1.05 -21.11 -9.36
CA LEU A 25 -1.71 -21.67 -8.17
C LEU A 25 -2.63 -22.84 -8.56
N VAL A 26 -3.41 -22.70 -9.65
CA VAL A 26 -4.25 -23.79 -10.18
C VAL A 26 -3.40 -24.99 -10.58
N ALA A 27 -2.29 -24.77 -11.27
CA ALA A 27 -1.36 -25.83 -11.66
C ALA A 27 -0.76 -26.60 -10.46
N ARG A 28 -0.77 -26.00 -9.26
CA ARG A 28 -0.35 -26.61 -8.00
C ARG A 28 -1.51 -27.21 -7.19
N GLY A 29 -2.70 -27.31 -7.76
CA GLY A 29 -3.89 -27.88 -7.11
C GLY A 29 -4.52 -26.94 -6.07
N HIS A 30 -4.30 -25.64 -6.18
CA HIS A 30 -4.97 -24.64 -5.35
C HIS A 30 -6.17 -24.03 -6.07
N GLN A 31 -7.08 -23.44 -5.29
CA GLN A 31 -8.27 -22.73 -5.77
C GLN A 31 -8.11 -21.25 -5.43
N PRO A 32 -7.39 -20.47 -6.26
CA PRO A 32 -7.31 -19.02 -6.08
C PRO A 32 -8.66 -18.36 -6.35
N VAL A 33 -9.04 -17.41 -5.51
CA VAL A 33 -10.28 -16.63 -5.61
C VAL A 33 -9.95 -15.17 -5.43
N LEU A 34 -10.40 -14.30 -6.34
CA LEU A 34 -10.25 -12.86 -6.17
C LEU A 34 -11.13 -12.38 -5.02
N LEU A 35 -10.51 -11.69 -4.07
CA LEU A 35 -11.17 -11.16 -2.86
C LEU A 35 -11.09 -9.64 -2.87
N ALA A 36 -12.18 -8.97 -3.21
CA ALA A 36 -12.23 -7.51 -3.18
C ALA A 36 -12.33 -6.98 -1.73
N TRP A 37 -11.32 -6.26 -1.25
CA TRP A 37 -11.33 -5.74 0.13
C TRP A 37 -12.37 -4.64 0.35
N ASP A 38 -12.72 -3.91 -0.70
CA ASP A 38 -13.61 -2.76 -0.70
C ASP A 38 -15.04 -3.07 -1.13
N GLY A 39 -15.33 -4.32 -1.48
CA GLY A 39 -16.67 -4.82 -1.81
C GLY A 39 -17.63 -4.83 -0.61
N ASP A 40 -18.83 -5.40 -0.82
CA ASP A 40 -19.80 -5.57 0.26
C ASP A 40 -19.14 -6.32 1.43
N ALA A 41 -19.20 -5.70 2.61
CA ALA A 41 -18.47 -6.11 3.81
C ALA A 41 -19.04 -7.38 4.47
N GLY A 42 -19.69 -8.24 3.69
CA GLY A 42 -20.27 -9.51 4.09
C GLY A 42 -19.25 -10.46 4.71
N GLU A 43 -19.71 -11.65 5.07
CA GLU A 43 -18.87 -12.70 5.64
C GLU A 43 -17.70 -12.97 4.70
N ILE A 44 -16.49 -12.89 5.24
CA ILE A 44 -15.30 -13.33 4.51
C ILE A 44 -15.47 -14.85 4.40
N GLU A 45 -15.68 -15.33 3.18
CA GLU A 45 -15.76 -16.77 2.93
C GLU A 45 -14.56 -17.49 3.55
N PRO A 46 -14.72 -18.74 4.02
CA PRO A 46 -13.62 -19.47 4.64
C PRO A 46 -12.51 -19.73 3.61
N PHE A 47 -11.39 -19.02 3.78
CA PHE A 47 -10.15 -19.24 3.03
C PHE A 47 -9.13 -19.97 3.90
N ASP A 48 -8.39 -20.91 3.32
CA ASP A 48 -7.24 -21.52 4.00
C ASP A 48 -6.14 -20.47 4.18
N ARG A 49 -5.94 -19.61 3.18
CA ARG A 49 -4.90 -18.59 3.12
C ARG A 49 -5.40 -17.34 2.41
N VAL A 50 -4.95 -16.17 2.83
CA VAL A 50 -5.21 -14.90 2.14
C VAL A 50 -3.89 -14.19 1.82
N LEU A 51 -3.77 -13.63 0.62
CA LEU A 51 -2.58 -12.97 0.11
C LEU A 51 -2.91 -11.59 -0.44
N LEU A 52 -2.22 -10.55 0.02
CA LEU A 52 -2.30 -9.23 -0.58
C LEU A 52 -1.63 -9.20 -1.95
N ARG A 53 -2.38 -8.79 -2.98
CA ARG A 53 -1.88 -8.64 -4.34
C ARG A 53 -2.07 -7.22 -4.85
N SER A 54 -3.30 -6.89 -5.25
CA SER A 54 -3.65 -5.64 -5.91
C SER A 54 -4.72 -4.81 -5.16
N PRO A 55 -4.64 -4.62 -3.82
CA PRO A 55 -5.54 -3.71 -3.10
C PRO A 55 -5.18 -2.23 -3.36
N TRP A 56 -4.92 -1.85 -4.61
CA TRP A 56 -4.26 -0.61 -4.99
C TRP A 56 -5.04 0.66 -4.70
N ASN A 57 -6.33 0.56 -4.36
CA ASN A 57 -7.12 1.70 -3.92
C ASN A 57 -7.16 1.88 -2.38
N TYR A 58 -6.41 1.11 -1.57
CA TYR A 58 -6.40 1.18 -0.10
C TYR A 58 -6.18 2.61 0.43
N TYR A 59 -5.36 3.40 -0.26
CA TYR A 59 -5.01 4.77 0.12
C TYR A 59 -6.21 5.71 0.15
N ARG A 60 -7.35 5.32 -0.44
CA ARG A 60 -8.61 6.08 -0.40
C ARG A 60 -9.33 5.91 0.93
N ALA A 61 -9.15 4.79 1.62
CA ALA A 61 -9.73 4.52 2.93
C ALA A 61 -8.78 3.66 3.79
N PRO A 62 -7.60 4.19 4.16
CA PRO A 62 -6.55 3.39 4.78
C PRO A 62 -6.95 2.81 6.12
N ARG A 63 -7.75 3.54 6.92
CA ARG A 63 -8.27 3.02 8.19
C ARG A 63 -9.18 1.82 7.97
N ARG A 64 -10.16 1.95 7.06
CA ARG A 64 -11.07 0.85 6.68
C ARG A 64 -10.31 -0.36 6.15
N PHE A 65 -9.26 -0.14 5.35
CA PHE A 65 -8.43 -1.22 4.83
C PHE A 65 -7.69 -1.98 5.94
N LEU A 66 -7.11 -1.27 6.90
CA LEU A 66 -6.43 -1.90 8.04
C LEU A 66 -7.43 -2.62 8.98
N GLU A 67 -8.58 -2.02 9.27
CA GLU A 67 -9.67 -2.66 10.03
C GLU A 67 -10.17 -3.94 9.33
N TRP A 68 -10.27 -3.92 8.00
CA TRP A 68 -10.64 -5.10 7.20
C TRP A 68 -9.55 -6.19 7.27
N LEU A 69 -8.27 -5.81 7.16
CA LEU A 69 -7.15 -6.76 7.29
C LEU A 69 -7.05 -7.35 8.69
N GLU A 70 -7.34 -6.58 9.73
CA GLU A 70 -7.42 -7.08 11.11
C GLU A 70 -8.48 -8.17 11.27
N ARG A 71 -9.63 -8.00 10.61
CA ARG A 71 -10.68 -9.02 10.58
C ARG A 71 -10.21 -10.28 9.83
N VAL A 72 -9.59 -10.11 8.66
CA VAL A 72 -9.02 -11.21 7.87
C VAL A 72 -7.97 -11.98 8.67
N ASP A 73 -7.00 -11.30 9.29
CA ASP A 73 -5.90 -11.91 10.05
C ASP A 73 -6.39 -12.69 11.29
N ARG A 74 -7.52 -12.28 11.85
CA ARG A 74 -8.18 -13.00 12.97
C ARG A 74 -8.94 -14.24 12.50
N GLU A 75 -9.55 -14.20 11.33
CA GLU A 75 -10.48 -15.23 10.84
C GLU A 75 -9.82 -16.24 9.89
N THR A 76 -8.67 -15.89 9.31
CA THR A 76 -7.89 -16.73 8.40
C THR A 76 -6.40 -16.43 8.53
N HIS A 77 -5.57 -17.20 7.84
CA HIS A 77 -4.12 -17.00 7.83
C HIS A 77 -3.73 -16.05 6.69
N LEU A 78 -3.45 -14.79 7.06
CA LEU A 78 -2.92 -13.78 6.16
C LEU A 78 -1.42 -14.00 5.93
N LEU A 79 -1.03 -14.25 4.67
CA LEU A 79 0.35 -14.53 4.28
C LEU A 79 1.26 -13.29 4.36
N ASN A 80 0.69 -12.09 4.32
CA ASN A 80 1.41 -10.84 4.57
C ASN A 80 1.25 -10.50 6.05
N PRO A 81 2.30 -10.61 6.89
CA PRO A 81 2.17 -10.29 8.30
C PRO A 81 1.55 -8.91 8.52
N LEU A 82 0.49 -8.86 9.33
CA LEU A 82 -0.32 -7.64 9.50
C LEU A 82 0.51 -6.49 10.08
N ASP A 83 1.47 -6.78 10.95
CA ASP A 83 2.44 -5.83 11.50
C ASP A 83 3.31 -5.20 10.39
N VAL A 84 3.78 -5.98 9.42
CA VAL A 84 4.54 -5.49 8.26
C VAL A 84 3.66 -4.57 7.40
N VAL A 85 2.39 -4.93 7.19
CA VAL A 85 1.45 -4.09 6.43
C VAL A 85 1.19 -2.76 7.15
N ARG A 86 0.92 -2.80 8.46
CA ARG A 86 0.73 -1.58 9.28
C ARG A 86 1.97 -0.70 9.26
N TRP A 87 3.16 -1.29 9.30
CA TRP A 87 4.42 -0.58 9.26
C TRP A 87 4.65 0.11 7.91
N ASN A 88 4.39 -0.58 6.79
CA ASN A 88 4.73 -0.07 5.47
C ASN A 88 3.62 0.74 4.76
N VAL A 89 2.39 0.76 5.29
CA VAL A 89 1.25 1.52 4.70
C VAL A 89 1.54 3.04 4.64
N HIS A 90 2.38 3.53 5.55
CA HIS A 90 2.80 4.92 5.65
C HIS A 90 4.29 5.04 5.32
N LYS A 91 4.66 5.90 4.35
CA LYS A 91 6.06 6.07 3.86
C LYS A 91 7.10 6.53 4.89
N ARG A 92 6.73 6.66 6.18
CA ARG A 92 7.68 6.87 7.29
C ARG A 92 8.64 5.70 7.43
N TYR A 93 8.22 4.50 7.03
CA TYR A 93 9.11 3.34 6.98
C TYR A 93 10.39 3.61 6.19
N LEU A 94 10.40 4.50 5.19
CA LEU A 94 11.60 4.87 4.45
C LEU A 94 12.65 5.55 5.35
N LEU A 95 12.22 6.48 6.21
CA LEU A 95 13.12 7.15 7.16
C LEU A 95 13.63 6.17 8.23
N GLU A 96 12.80 5.20 8.62
CA GLU A 96 13.20 4.15 9.54
C GLU A 96 14.15 3.12 8.90
N LEU A 97 14.09 2.93 7.58
CA LEU A 97 15.04 2.13 6.81
C LEU A 97 16.38 2.87 6.65
N GLU A 98 16.33 4.18 6.38
CA GLU A 98 17.51 5.05 6.33
C GLU A 98 18.28 5.04 7.67
N ALA A 99 17.56 5.15 8.79
CA ALA A 99 18.14 5.06 10.13
C ALA A 99 18.82 3.69 10.42
N ARG A 100 18.49 2.65 9.65
CA ARG A 100 19.09 1.31 9.73
C ARG A 100 20.16 1.08 8.65
N GLY A 101 20.55 2.11 7.91
CA GLY A 101 21.63 2.05 6.91
C GLY A 101 21.18 1.67 5.49
N VAL A 102 19.88 1.61 5.22
CA VAL A 102 19.38 1.39 3.85
C VAL A 102 19.34 2.72 3.11
N SER A 103 20.01 2.79 1.96
CA SER A 103 19.97 3.99 1.12
C SER A 103 18.56 4.24 0.58
N ILE A 104 18.04 5.45 0.78
CA ILE A 104 16.76 5.91 0.22
C ILE A 104 16.97 7.18 -0.62
N VAL A 105 15.95 7.57 -1.39
CA VAL A 105 15.90 8.94 -1.91
C VAL A 105 15.78 9.90 -0.73
N PRO A 106 16.63 10.94 -0.62
CA PRO A 106 16.55 11.92 0.46
C PRO A 106 15.13 12.42 0.64
N SER A 107 14.58 12.21 1.83
CA SER A 107 13.14 12.39 2.10
C SER A 107 12.92 13.12 3.41
N CYS A 108 11.79 13.79 3.52
CA CYS A 108 11.30 14.35 4.78
C CYS A 108 9.78 14.26 4.85
N ILE A 109 9.25 14.28 6.06
CA ILE A 109 7.81 14.30 6.31
C ILE A 109 7.43 15.70 6.79
N VAL A 110 6.41 16.26 6.15
CA VAL A 110 5.73 17.47 6.60
C VAL A 110 4.43 17.02 7.27
N GLU A 111 4.31 17.26 8.57
CA GLU A 111 3.14 16.85 9.34
C GLU A 111 1.90 17.68 8.97
N ARG A 112 0.72 17.08 9.12
CA ARG A 112 -0.54 17.79 8.92
C ARG A 112 -0.63 18.94 9.94
N GLY A 113 -0.90 20.14 9.46
CA GLY A 113 -0.99 21.33 10.31
C GLY A 113 0.36 21.97 10.64
N ALA A 114 1.46 21.48 10.07
CA ALA A 114 2.72 22.20 10.10
C ALA A 114 2.54 23.58 9.44
N THR A 115 3.14 24.60 10.06
CA THR A 115 3.14 25.98 9.58
C THR A 115 4.26 26.27 8.58
N SER A 116 5.18 25.33 8.38
CA SER A 116 6.32 25.47 7.48
C SER A 116 5.87 25.41 6.02
N ASP A 117 6.33 26.36 5.20
CA ASP A 117 6.17 26.26 3.75
C ASP A 117 7.07 25.14 3.22
N VAL A 118 6.60 24.41 2.20
CA VAL A 118 7.41 23.42 1.49
C VAL A 118 8.70 24.08 0.98
N ARG A 119 8.64 25.34 0.54
CA ARG A 119 9.82 26.12 0.11
C ARG A 119 10.90 26.19 1.17
N ASP A 120 10.53 26.49 2.42
CA ASP A 120 11.50 26.57 3.53
C ASP A 120 12.20 25.22 3.76
N VAL A 121 11.47 24.12 3.60
CA VAL A 121 12.02 22.77 3.75
C VAL A 121 13.00 22.45 2.62
N VAL A 122 12.64 22.83 1.39
CA VAL A 122 13.47 22.64 0.19
C VAL A 122 14.75 23.46 0.30
N ASP A 123 14.65 24.74 0.66
CA ASP A 123 15.78 25.66 0.80
C ASP A 123 16.76 25.20 1.88
N LYS A 124 16.25 24.84 3.08
CA LYS A 124 17.09 24.33 4.18
C LYS A 124 17.85 23.06 3.82
N ARG A 125 17.33 22.27 2.89
CA ARG A 125 17.95 21.01 2.45
C ARG A 125 18.77 21.16 1.17
N GLY A 126 18.78 22.34 0.56
CA GLY A 126 19.49 22.58 -0.69
C GLY A 126 18.96 21.75 -1.86
N TRP A 127 17.68 21.39 -1.85
CA TRP A 127 17.07 20.62 -2.94
C TRP A 127 16.64 21.54 -4.08
N GLU A 128 16.83 21.12 -5.32
CA GLU A 128 16.49 21.92 -6.51
C GLU A 128 15.27 21.39 -7.27
N ASP A 129 14.90 20.13 -7.04
CA ASP A 129 13.79 19.49 -7.72
C ASP A 129 13.19 18.46 -6.78
N VAL A 130 11.92 18.65 -6.43
CA VAL A 130 11.30 17.87 -5.37
C VAL A 130 9.99 17.26 -5.81
N VAL A 131 9.72 16.07 -5.28
CA VAL A 131 8.44 15.39 -5.44
C VAL A 131 7.69 15.44 -4.12
N VAL A 132 6.53 16.11 -4.12
CA VAL A 132 5.60 16.11 -3.00
C VAL A 132 4.54 15.05 -3.24
N LYS A 133 4.32 14.18 -2.25
CA LYS A 133 3.32 13.12 -2.29
C LYS A 133 2.77 12.85 -0.88
N PRO A 134 1.51 12.38 -0.74
CA PRO A 134 1.00 11.92 0.54
C PRO A 134 1.82 10.74 1.07
N CYS A 135 1.97 10.67 2.39
CA CYS A 135 2.67 9.55 3.02
C CYS A 135 1.94 8.21 2.85
N ILE A 136 0.61 8.24 2.76
CA ILE A 136 -0.24 7.10 2.39
C ILE A 136 -0.75 7.34 0.98
N SER A 137 -0.21 6.61 -0.01
CA SER A 137 -0.58 6.75 -1.43
C SER A 137 -0.07 5.57 -2.25
N ALA A 138 -0.74 5.32 -3.38
CA ALA A 138 -0.32 4.43 -4.47
C ALA A 138 -0.65 5.10 -5.84
N ALA A 139 -0.19 4.50 -6.94
CA ALA A 139 -0.52 4.90 -8.32
C ALA A 139 -0.40 6.42 -8.59
N SER A 140 0.71 7.03 -8.14
CA SER A 140 0.98 8.48 -8.27
C SER A 140 -0.08 9.41 -7.67
N TRP A 141 -0.95 8.89 -6.79
CA TRP A 141 -2.03 9.67 -6.19
C TRP A 141 -1.52 10.92 -5.48
N ARG A 142 -1.98 12.09 -5.94
CA ARG A 142 -1.57 13.42 -5.45
C ARG A 142 -0.05 13.61 -5.39
N THR A 143 0.67 12.96 -6.31
CA THR A 143 2.12 13.13 -6.47
C THR A 143 2.39 14.22 -7.49
N ARG A 144 3.22 15.20 -7.13
CA ARG A 144 3.59 16.33 -8.00
C ARG A 144 5.07 16.64 -7.88
N ARG A 145 5.69 17.01 -8.99
CA ARG A 145 7.08 17.48 -9.06
C ARG A 145 7.10 19.01 -9.08
N PHE A 146 8.06 19.60 -8.37
CA PHE A 146 8.28 21.04 -8.28
C PHE A 146 9.76 21.32 -8.54
N PRO A 147 10.11 21.80 -9.74
CA PRO A 147 11.43 22.34 -10.02
C PRO A 147 11.65 23.66 -9.27
N ARG A 148 12.90 24.02 -9.00
CA ARG A 148 13.27 25.29 -8.36
C ARG A 148 12.64 26.49 -9.11
N GLY A 149 11.96 27.36 -8.36
CA GLY A 149 11.35 28.59 -8.89
C GLY A 149 9.86 28.51 -9.29
N HIS A 150 9.18 27.40 -9.03
CA HIS A 150 7.75 27.20 -9.30
C HIS A 150 6.92 26.85 -8.07
#